data_AF-A0A0W8FB00-F1
#
_entry.id   AF-A0A0W8FB00-F1
#
_cell.length_a   1.000
_cell.length_b   1.000
_cell.length_c   1.000
_cell.angle_alpha   90.00
_cell.angle_beta   90.00
_cell.angle_gamma   90.00
#
_symmetry.space_group_name_H-M   'P 1'
#
loop_
_entity.id
_entity.type
_entity.pdbx_description
1 polymer ?
#
loop_
_entity_poly.entity_id
_entity_poly.type
_entity_poly.pdbx_seq_one_letter_code
_entity_poly.pdbx_strand_id
1 'polypeptide(L)' 'MCKGDLILEVFEENESEILAGKLCCRACNEIYPIEDGIPNMLPPELRE' A
#
# COMPACT_ATOMS: atom_id res chain seq x y z
N MET A 1 -3.84 -9.61 9.98
CA MET A 1 -2.67 -9.26 9.15
C MET A 1 -1.75 -10.47 9.02
N CYS A 2 -1.50 -10.94 7.80
CA CYS A 2 -0.80 -12.22 7.55
C CYS A 2 0.73 -12.15 7.57
N LYS A 3 1.32 -10.93 7.59
CA LYS A 3 2.77 -10.68 7.53
C LYS A 3 3.48 -11.27 6.30
N GLY A 4 2.74 -11.55 5.23
CA GLY A 4 3.30 -12.00 3.96
C GLY A 4 3.93 -10.87 3.16
N ASP A 5 4.63 -11.24 2.08
CA ASP A 5 5.26 -10.28 1.18
C ASP A 5 4.24 -9.36 0.50
N LEU A 6 4.65 -8.11 0.31
CA LEU A 6 3.86 -7.07 -0.35
C LEU A 6 4.47 -6.75 -1.71
N ILE A 7 3.59 -6.63 -2.70
CA ILE A 7 3.96 -6.23 -4.05
C ILE A 7 3.54 -4.78 -4.23
N LEU A 8 4.50 -3.93 -4.58
CA LEU A 8 4.27 -2.53 -4.87
C LEU A 8 3.79 -2.34 -6.31
N GLU A 9 2.74 -1.54 -6.46
CA GLU A 9 2.29 -0.98 -7.74
C GLU A 9 2.32 0.55 -7.63
N VAL A 10 3.13 1.19 -8.48
CA VAL A 10 3.38 2.64 -8.45
C VAL A 10 2.45 3.34 -9.42
N PHE A 11 1.81 4.43 -8.96
CA PHE A 11 0.99 5.31 -9.80
C PHE A 11 1.67 6.65 -10.04
N GLU A 12 2.35 7.19 -9.02
CA GLU A 12 3.13 8.41 -9.11
C GLU A 12 4.35 8.29 -8.19
N GLU A 13 5.53 8.68 -8.69
CA GLU A 13 6.78 8.73 -7.94
C GLU A 13 7.60 9.96 -8.35
N ASN A 14 8.47 10.41 -7.44
CA ASN A 14 9.48 11.41 -7.72
C ASN A 14 10.88 10.78 -7.61
N GLU A 15 11.95 11.58 -7.66
CA GLU A 15 13.33 11.09 -7.61
C GLU A 15 13.73 10.39 -6.29
N SER A 16 12.93 10.55 -5.23
CA SER A 16 13.24 10.11 -3.87
C SER A 16 12.20 9.17 -3.26
N GLU A 17 10.92 9.28 -3.63
CA GLU A 17 9.83 8.53 -3.01
C GLU A 17 8.63 8.30 -3.95
N ILE A 18 7.79 7.34 -3.57
CA ILE A 18 6.52 7.04 -4.23
C ILE A 18 5.48 7.97 -3.63
N LEU A 19 4.81 8.78 -4.45
CA LEU A 19 3.77 9.72 -4.01
C LEU A 19 2.39 9.04 -3.98
N ALA A 20 2.10 8.20 -4.97
CA ALA A 20 0.84 7.46 -5.06
C ALA A 20 1.06 6.02 -5.57
N GLY A 21 0.28 5.08 -5.05
CA GLY A 21 0.40 3.68 -5.42
C GLY A 21 -0.43 2.76 -4.52
N LYS A 22 -0.09 1.47 -4.53
CA LYS A 22 -0.67 0.49 -3.62
C LYS A 22 0.30 -0.65 -3.31
N LEU A 23 0.23 -1.17 -2.09
CA LEU A 23 0.88 -2.41 -1.68
C LEU A 23 -0.17 -3.54 -1.69
N CYS A 24 0.10 -4.59 -2.44
CA CYS A 24 -0.78 -5.74 -2.61
C CYS A 24 -0.18 -6.97 -1.92
N CYS A 25 -0.90 -7.56 -0.97
CA CYS A 25 -0.52 -8.84 -0.39
C CYS A 25 -1.20 -9.99 -1.14
N ARG A 26 -0.44 -10.85 -1.84
CA ARG A 26 -1.03 -12.02 -2.53
C ARG A 26 -1.52 -13.12 -1.59
N ALA A 27 -1.06 -13.15 -0.34
CA ALA A 27 -1.40 -14.19 0.62
C ALA A 27 -2.79 -14.01 1.25
N CYS A 28 -3.13 -12.77 1.65
CA CYS A 28 -4.45 -12.45 2.22
C CYS A 28 -5.33 -11.59 1.31
N ASN A 29 -4.85 -11.25 0.11
CA ASN A 29 -5.55 -10.44 -0.88
C ASN A 29 -5.92 -9.02 -0.37
N GLU A 30 -5.17 -8.50 0.61
CA GLU A 30 -5.29 -7.11 1.07
C GLU A 30 -4.54 -6.16 0.14
N ILE A 31 -5.12 -4.98 -0.03
CA ILE A 31 -4.55 -3.86 -0.77
C ILE A 31 -4.38 -2.71 0.24
N TYR A 32 -3.21 -2.08 0.29
CA TYR A 32 -2.93 -0.91 1.14
C TYR A 32 -2.62 0.27 0.21
N PRO A 33 -3.51 1.29 0.12
CA PRO A 33 -3.27 2.44 -0.74
C PRO A 33 -2.12 3.29 -0.20
N ILE A 34 -1.41 3.97 -1.11
CA ILE A 34 -0.37 4.96 -0.81
C ILE A 34 -0.87 6.30 -1.34
N GLU A 35 -0.95 7.29 -0.47
CA GLU A 35 -1.34 8.67 -0.77
C GLU A 35 -0.39 9.63 -0.02
N ASP A 36 0.06 10.70 -0.67
CA ASP A 36 1.05 11.64 -0.13
C ASP A 36 2.33 10.93 0.39
N GLY A 37 2.69 9.82 -0.27
CA GLY A 37 3.81 8.95 0.12
C GLY A 37 3.62 8.13 1.40
N ILE A 38 2.41 8.13 1.98
CA ILE A 38 2.10 7.41 3.21
C ILE A 38 1.22 6.19 2.90
N PRO A 39 1.71 4.94 3.10
CA PRO A 39 0.89 3.74 2.97
C PRO A 39 -0.12 3.61 4.12
N ASN A 40 -1.41 3.47 3.81
CA ASN A 40 -2.45 3.14 4.78
C ASN A 40 -2.47 1.63 5.10
N MET A 41 -1.70 1.24 6.12
CA MET A 41 -1.55 -0.14 6.60
C MET A 41 -2.63 -0.59 7.61
N LEU A 42 -3.66 0.23 7.84
CA LEU A 42 -4.73 -0.12 8.76
C LEU A 42 -5.57 -1.29 8.20
N PRO A 43 -6.19 -2.12 9.05
CA PRO A 43 -7.25 -3.02 8.64
C PRO A 43 -8.35 -2.25 7.87
N PRO A 44 -8.96 -2.82 6.83
CA PRO A 44 -9.96 -2.12 6.00
C PRO A 44 -11.11 -1.48 6.80
N GLU A 45 -11.50 -2.09 7.92
CA GLU A 45 -12.56 -1.59 8.81
C GLU A 45 -12.21 -0.28 9.56
N LEU A 46 -10.91 0.06 9.63
CA LEU A 46 -10.40 1.25 10.29
C LEU A 46 -9.92 2.32 9.30
N ARG A 47 -10.12 2.11 8.01
CA ARG A 47 -9.80 3.10 6.97
C ARG A 47 -11.02 3.99 6.77
N GLU A 48 -10.80 5.30 6.85
CA GLU A 48 -11.82 6.32 6.59
C GLU A 48 -12.15 6.43 5.09
#